data_AF-A0A284VV56-F1
#
_entry.id   AF-A0A284VV56-F1
#
_cell.length_a   1.000
_cell.length_b   1.000
_cell.length_c   1.000
_cell.angle_alpha   90.00
_cell.angle_beta   90.00
_cell.angle_gamma   90.00
#
_symmetry.space_group_name_H-M   'P 1'
#
loop_
_entity.id
_entity.type
_entity.pdbx_description
1 polymer ?
#
loop_
_entity_poly.entity_id
_entity_poly.type
_entity_poly.pdbx_seq_one_letter_code
_entity_poly.pdbx_strand_id
1 'polypeptide(L)'
;TLNNFKHLSGAKGIGFTTFFVSALIIGSFLGMDTKLLKNSFKKFIPLIFISLITGMLVVGTLGYFLNPIKGLGLQEPDITSKRAFLDSIFYIFAPLASGGLTAGIVPLSNAYGSSFDHEVVNTMKSHIFPALLVGGIFSILLSGVIKKLFGQSQLSGSGKLETTHSSPNQQEKKTQKTPDSLNYTQFITGLVSIFTLYIMSVLIKDLLTFIFPTAAKYFPDTIVFIVFVVVLVKLFNLISQYYITCITQASKFITVNFTSALLVILGSTLEISKALVHLQNLKFIITCLVCVLSVALVAGYFGKKLGYYPLEASITAGLCTNS
;
A
#
# COMPACT_ATOMS: atom_id res chain seq x y z
N THR A 1 0.88 -0.78 -30.48
CA THR A 1 1.87 -0.81 -29.37
C THR A 1 1.21 -0.70 -28.00
N LEU A 2 0.33 0.28 -27.72
CA LEU A 2 -0.34 0.43 -26.42
C LEU A 2 -1.18 -0.80 -25.98
N ASN A 3 -1.85 -1.46 -26.93
CA ASN A 3 -2.63 -2.68 -26.66
C ASN A 3 -1.76 -3.86 -26.17
N ASN A 4 -0.49 -3.94 -26.57
CA ASN A 4 0.41 -5.00 -26.12
C ASN A 4 0.83 -4.78 -24.65
N PHE A 5 1.05 -3.52 -24.23
CA PHE A 5 1.35 -3.18 -22.83
C PHE A 5 0.15 -3.41 -21.90
N LYS A 6 -1.08 -3.17 -22.37
CA LYS A 6 -2.30 -3.56 -21.63
C LYS A 6 -2.37 -5.07 -21.38
N HIS A 7 -1.89 -5.89 -22.31
CA HIS A 7 -1.80 -7.34 -22.13
C HIS A 7 -0.78 -7.74 -21.06
N LEU A 8 0.37 -7.05 -20.99
CA LEU A 8 1.35 -7.25 -19.90
C LEU A 8 0.79 -6.86 -18.52
N SER A 9 -0.12 -5.88 -18.46
CA SER A 9 -0.79 -5.47 -17.22
C SER A 9 -1.91 -6.42 -16.77
N GLY A 10 -2.28 -7.44 -17.55
CA GLY A 10 -3.27 -8.45 -17.16
C GLY A 10 -4.61 -8.43 -17.92
N ALA A 11 -4.66 -7.92 -19.15
CA ALA A 11 -5.90 -7.95 -19.94
C ALA A 11 -6.40 -9.36 -20.30
N LYS A 12 -5.51 -10.37 -20.34
CA LYS A 12 -5.86 -11.80 -20.40
C LYS A 12 -4.80 -12.61 -19.63
N GLY A 13 -5.19 -13.25 -18.53
CA GLY A 13 -4.32 -14.12 -17.70
C GLY A 13 -3.50 -13.39 -16.63
N ILE A 14 -2.51 -14.08 -16.04
CA ILE A 14 -1.62 -13.51 -15.02
C ILE A 14 -0.67 -12.51 -15.69
N GLY A 15 -0.94 -11.21 -15.54
CA GLY A 15 -0.06 -10.15 -16.02
C GLY A 15 1.26 -10.09 -15.24
N PHE A 16 2.31 -9.53 -15.87
CA PHE A 16 3.60 -9.29 -15.23
C PHE A 16 3.46 -8.47 -13.94
N THR A 17 2.53 -7.50 -13.93
CA THR A 17 2.19 -6.70 -12.75
C THR A 17 1.67 -7.58 -11.62
N THR A 18 0.75 -8.51 -11.90
CA THR A 18 0.19 -9.42 -10.90
C THR A 18 1.26 -10.35 -10.34
N PHE A 19 2.15 -10.87 -11.20
CA PHE A 19 3.30 -11.66 -10.77
C PHE A 19 4.22 -10.86 -9.83
N PHE A 20 4.62 -9.66 -10.23
CA PHE A 20 5.51 -8.81 -9.44
C PHE A 20 4.91 -8.48 -8.07
N VAL A 21 3.65 -8.05 -8.04
CA VAL A 21 2.96 -7.68 -6.80
C VAL A 21 2.78 -8.89 -5.88
N SER A 22 2.41 -10.05 -6.43
CA SER A 22 2.27 -11.28 -5.64
C SER A 22 3.60 -11.70 -5.02
N ALA A 23 4.69 -11.66 -5.80
CA ALA A 23 6.03 -11.98 -5.30
C ALA A 23 6.48 -10.99 -4.21
N LEU A 24 6.20 -9.70 -4.38
CA LEU A 24 6.48 -8.65 -3.39
C LEU A 24 5.71 -8.90 -2.09
N ILE A 25 4.39 -9.14 -2.16
CA ILE A 25 3.53 -9.38 -0.98
C ILE A 25 3.99 -10.63 -0.24
N ILE A 26 4.10 -11.76 -0.94
CA ILE A 26 4.47 -13.04 -0.34
C ILE A 26 5.83 -12.93 0.35
N GLY A 27 6.83 -12.36 -0.33
CA GLY A 27 8.17 -12.17 0.23
C GLY A 27 8.21 -11.20 1.41
N SER A 28 7.52 -10.06 1.32
CA SER A 28 7.55 -9.03 2.36
C SER A 28 6.91 -9.49 3.67
N PHE A 29 5.79 -10.21 3.60
CA PHE A 29 5.12 -10.71 4.81
C PHE A 29 5.79 -11.95 5.39
N LEU A 30 6.24 -12.92 4.56
CA LEU A 30 6.98 -14.08 5.08
C LEU A 30 8.35 -13.70 5.63
N GLY A 31 9.02 -12.71 5.03
CA GLY A 31 10.33 -12.23 5.47
C GLY A 31 10.31 -11.48 6.81
N MET A 32 9.13 -11.07 7.29
CA MET A 32 8.98 -10.36 8.55
C MET A 32 9.14 -11.30 9.76
N ASP A 33 9.68 -10.79 10.87
CA ASP A 33 9.74 -11.54 12.12
C ASP A 33 8.32 -11.73 12.71
N THR A 34 8.00 -12.95 13.15
CA THR A 34 6.66 -13.29 13.66
C THR A 34 6.33 -12.59 14.98
N LYS A 35 7.33 -12.31 15.82
CA LYS A 35 7.16 -11.56 17.07
C LYS A 35 6.92 -10.09 16.78
N LEU A 36 7.68 -9.52 15.85
CA LEU A 36 7.43 -8.15 15.38
C LEU A 36 6.04 -8.03 14.78
N LEU A 37 5.63 -8.95 13.91
CA LEU A 37 4.28 -8.98 13.34
C LEU A 37 3.22 -8.99 14.44
N LYS A 38 3.30 -9.94 15.40
CA LYS A 38 2.34 -10.03 16.52
C LYS A 38 2.34 -8.79 17.42
N ASN A 39 3.49 -8.17 17.65
CA ASN A 39 3.58 -6.95 18.47
C ASN A 39 2.98 -5.74 17.73
N SER A 40 3.27 -5.61 16.43
CA SER A 40 2.69 -4.58 15.56
C SER A 40 1.16 -4.68 15.50
N PHE A 41 0.60 -5.89 15.47
CA PHE A 41 -0.86 -6.08 15.51
C PHE A 41 -1.53 -5.48 16.75
N LYS A 42 -0.84 -5.41 17.90
CA LYS A 42 -1.43 -4.94 19.16
C LYS A 42 -1.41 -3.43 19.34
N LYS A 43 -0.36 -2.76 18.87
CA LYS A 43 -0.15 -1.32 19.13
C LYS A 43 -0.04 -0.49 17.84
N PHE A 44 0.68 -0.99 16.84
CA PHE A 44 0.96 -0.24 15.62
C PHE A 44 -0.22 -0.25 14.64
N ILE A 45 -0.89 -1.39 14.46
CA ILE A 45 -2.08 -1.49 13.59
C ILE A 45 -3.23 -0.59 14.06
N PRO A 46 -3.62 -0.57 15.36
CA PRO A 46 -4.63 0.38 15.84
C PRO A 46 -4.27 1.84 15.56
N LEU A 47 -2.98 2.21 15.69
CA LEU A 47 -2.51 3.56 15.38
C LEU A 47 -2.73 3.91 13.90
N ILE A 48 -2.39 2.98 12.99
CA ILE A 48 -2.63 3.17 11.55
C ILE A 48 -4.12 3.35 11.29
N PHE A 49 -4.99 2.49 11.85
CA PHE A 49 -6.44 2.61 11.66
C PHE A 49 -6.99 3.96 12.12
N ILE A 50 -6.60 4.44 13.30
CA ILE A 50 -7.03 5.75 13.82
C ILE A 50 -6.59 6.88 12.89
N SER A 51 -5.35 6.80 12.41
CA SER A 51 -4.77 7.80 11.50
C SER A 51 -5.48 7.80 10.14
N LEU A 52 -5.76 6.62 9.59
CA LEU A 52 -6.50 6.44 8.33
C LEU A 52 -7.95 6.90 8.44
N ILE A 53 -8.68 6.52 9.50
CA ILE A 53 -10.06 6.98 9.71
C ILE A 53 -10.11 8.51 9.79
N THR A 54 -9.14 9.12 10.46
CA THR A 54 -9.08 10.59 10.54
C THR A 54 -8.79 11.21 9.18
N GLY A 55 -7.85 10.64 8.40
CA GLY A 55 -7.60 11.08 7.03
C GLY A 55 -8.84 10.97 6.13
N MET A 56 -9.58 9.87 6.24
CA MET A 56 -10.84 9.65 5.52
C MET A 56 -11.87 10.74 5.86
N LEU A 57 -12.06 11.05 7.15
CA LEU A 57 -13.00 12.08 7.59
C LEU A 57 -12.58 13.48 7.13
N VAL A 58 -11.28 13.81 7.22
CA VAL A 58 -10.75 15.10 6.77
C VAL A 58 -10.91 15.27 5.26
N VAL A 59 -10.54 14.27 4.47
CA VAL A 59 -10.70 14.32 3.01
C VAL A 59 -12.16 14.36 2.61
N GLY A 60 -13.03 13.56 3.26
CA GLY A 60 -14.46 13.57 2.98
C GLY A 60 -15.10 14.92 3.29
N THR A 61 -14.76 15.53 4.43
CA THR A 61 -15.27 16.87 4.81
C THR A 61 -14.77 17.95 3.85
N LEU A 62 -13.49 17.95 3.49
CA LEU A 62 -12.95 18.85 2.46
C LEU A 62 -13.60 18.61 1.09
N GLY A 63 -13.95 17.36 0.79
CA GLY A 63 -14.73 16.97 -0.38
C GLY A 63 -16.09 17.66 -0.43
N TYR A 64 -16.81 17.64 0.69
CA TYR A 64 -18.11 18.30 0.85
C TYR A 64 -18.01 19.84 0.67
N PHE A 65 -17.00 20.49 1.26
CA PHE A 65 -16.87 21.95 1.24
C PHE A 65 -16.23 22.51 -0.04
N LEU A 66 -15.11 21.94 -0.47
CA LEU A 66 -14.30 22.50 -1.56
C LEU A 66 -14.68 21.94 -2.93
N ASN A 67 -15.32 20.76 -2.97
CA ASN A 67 -15.57 19.99 -4.19
C ASN A 67 -14.31 19.92 -5.09
N PRO A 68 -13.18 19.38 -4.58
CA PRO A 68 -11.92 19.34 -5.33
C PRO A 68 -12.05 18.56 -6.64
N ILE A 69 -13.01 17.63 -6.68
CA ILE A 69 -13.32 16.74 -7.81
C ILE A 69 -14.03 17.45 -8.97
N LYS A 70 -14.65 18.62 -8.77
CA LYS A 70 -15.28 19.38 -9.88
C LYS A 70 -14.29 19.75 -11.00
N GLY A 71 -12.99 19.81 -10.72
CA GLY A 71 -11.95 20.02 -11.74
C GLY A 71 -11.26 18.73 -12.21
N LEU A 72 -11.72 17.55 -11.77
CA LEU A 72 -11.21 16.25 -12.20
C LEU A 72 -12.01 15.63 -13.36
N GLY A 73 -12.99 16.33 -13.93
CA GLY A 73 -13.73 15.83 -15.11
C GLY A 73 -14.80 14.78 -14.82
N LEU A 74 -15.09 14.49 -13.55
CA LEU A 74 -16.31 13.78 -13.14
C LEU A 74 -17.50 14.74 -13.21
N GLN A 75 -17.85 15.12 -14.44
CA GLN A 75 -18.96 16.02 -14.74
C GLN A 75 -20.27 15.23 -14.75
N GLU A 76 -20.74 14.78 -13.59
CA GLU A 76 -22.17 14.46 -13.44
C GLU A 76 -22.92 15.74 -13.02
N PRO A 77 -24.05 16.10 -13.67
CA PRO A 77 -24.64 17.45 -13.57
C PRO A 77 -25.27 17.79 -12.22
N ASP A 78 -25.40 16.85 -11.29
CA ASP A 78 -26.02 17.07 -9.98
C ASP A 78 -25.23 16.37 -8.86
N ILE A 79 -24.14 17.01 -8.44
CA ILE A 79 -23.40 16.56 -7.24
C ILE A 79 -24.24 16.91 -6.01
N THR A 80 -25.12 15.98 -5.62
CA THR A 80 -25.68 15.95 -4.27
C THR A 80 -24.52 15.92 -3.28
N SER A 81 -24.48 16.80 -2.27
CA SER A 81 -23.33 16.96 -1.38
C SER A 81 -22.85 15.67 -0.68
N LYS A 82 -23.69 14.62 -0.61
CA LYS A 82 -23.33 13.28 -0.13
C LYS A 82 -22.43 12.49 -1.09
N ARG A 83 -22.55 12.68 -2.41
CA ARG A 83 -21.68 12.04 -3.42
C ARG A 83 -20.26 12.63 -3.39
N ALA A 84 -20.14 13.95 -3.27
CA ALA A 84 -18.85 14.64 -3.17
C ALA A 84 -17.96 14.14 -2.02
N PHE A 85 -18.56 13.81 -0.88
CA PHE A 85 -17.87 13.23 0.28
C PHE A 85 -17.28 11.86 -0.06
N LEU A 86 -18.09 10.97 -0.64
CA LEU A 86 -17.67 9.62 -1.00
C LEU A 86 -16.65 9.64 -2.13
N ASP A 87 -16.88 10.43 -3.17
CA ASP A 87 -15.97 10.53 -4.31
C ASP A 87 -14.60 11.03 -3.85
N SER A 88 -14.53 11.98 -2.92
CA SER A 88 -13.25 12.46 -2.37
C SER A 88 -12.53 11.36 -1.58
N ILE A 89 -13.26 10.52 -0.87
CA ILE A 89 -12.67 9.38 -0.19
C ILE A 89 -12.14 8.35 -1.20
N PHE A 90 -12.91 8.00 -2.22
CA PHE A 90 -12.52 6.97 -3.19
C PHE A 90 -11.42 7.42 -4.15
N TYR A 91 -11.45 8.67 -4.63
CA TYR A 91 -10.53 9.16 -5.65
C TYR A 91 -9.30 9.89 -5.10
N ILE A 92 -9.32 10.34 -3.84
CA ILE A 92 -8.19 11.05 -3.22
C ILE A 92 -7.65 10.24 -2.04
N PHE A 93 -8.47 9.96 -1.03
CA PHE A 93 -7.98 9.30 0.19
C PHE A 93 -7.54 7.85 -0.03
N ALA A 94 -8.33 7.02 -0.72
CA ALA A 94 -8.00 5.63 -0.97
C ALA A 94 -6.67 5.45 -1.74
N PRO A 95 -6.39 6.21 -2.82
CA PRO A 95 -5.06 6.22 -3.44
C PRO A 95 -3.95 6.60 -2.46
N LEU A 96 -4.14 7.68 -1.70
CA LEU A 96 -3.13 8.14 -0.73
C LEU A 96 -2.82 7.05 0.29
N ALA A 97 -3.84 6.36 0.81
CA ALA A 97 -3.71 5.31 1.81
C ALA A 97 -3.31 3.92 1.24
N SER A 98 -3.04 3.81 -0.06
CA SER A 98 -2.89 2.50 -0.72
C SER A 98 -1.54 1.82 -0.48
N GLY A 99 -0.52 2.51 0.03
CA GLY A 99 0.81 1.93 0.25
C GLY A 99 1.67 1.90 -1.02
N GLY A 100 1.65 3.00 -1.77
CA GLY A 100 2.51 3.24 -2.91
C GLY A 100 2.01 2.72 -4.26
N LEU A 101 2.78 3.06 -5.29
CA LEU A 101 2.41 2.86 -6.70
C LEU A 101 2.33 1.37 -7.08
N THR A 102 3.28 0.58 -6.60
CA THR A 102 3.50 -0.80 -7.05
C THR A 102 2.69 -1.80 -6.24
N ALA A 103 2.74 -1.71 -4.91
CA ALA A 103 2.06 -2.63 -3.99
C ALA A 103 0.63 -2.21 -3.66
N GLY A 104 0.28 -0.93 -3.83
CA GLY A 104 -1.00 -0.35 -3.42
C GLY A 104 -1.97 -0.09 -4.54
N ILE A 105 -1.61 0.84 -5.43
CA ILE A 105 -2.49 1.29 -6.52
C ILE A 105 -2.87 0.15 -7.47
N VAL A 106 -1.96 -0.78 -7.75
CA VAL A 106 -2.25 -1.89 -8.67
C VAL A 106 -3.37 -2.80 -8.11
N PRO A 107 -3.27 -3.35 -6.89
CA PRO A 107 -4.38 -4.09 -6.29
C PRO A 107 -5.65 -3.25 -6.14
N LEU A 108 -5.53 -1.98 -5.74
CA LEU A 108 -6.68 -1.09 -5.58
C LEU A 108 -7.44 -0.91 -6.89
N SER A 109 -6.70 -0.67 -7.98
CA SER A 109 -7.27 -0.50 -9.32
C SER A 109 -7.94 -1.78 -9.83
N ASN A 110 -7.37 -2.95 -9.51
CA ASN A 110 -7.97 -4.24 -9.88
C ASN A 110 -9.24 -4.52 -9.06
N ALA A 111 -9.24 -4.21 -7.76
CA ALA A 111 -10.41 -4.34 -6.90
C ALA A 111 -11.57 -3.42 -7.33
N TYR A 112 -11.27 -2.22 -7.85
CA TYR A 112 -12.30 -1.36 -8.43
C TYR A 112 -12.79 -1.92 -9.78
N GLY A 113 -11.89 -2.47 -10.60
CA GLY A 113 -12.28 -3.05 -11.89
C GLY A 113 -13.03 -4.37 -11.86
N SER A 114 -13.02 -5.09 -10.74
CA SER A 114 -13.92 -6.23 -10.53
C SER A 114 -15.33 -5.80 -10.13
N SER A 115 -15.51 -4.57 -9.67
CA SER A 115 -16.80 -4.01 -9.21
C SER A 115 -17.44 -3.05 -10.22
N PHE A 116 -16.67 -2.48 -11.15
CA PHE A 116 -17.09 -1.49 -12.15
C PHE A 116 -16.60 -1.90 -13.56
N ASP A 117 -17.37 -1.57 -14.61
CA ASP A 117 -17.03 -1.89 -16.01
C ASP A 117 -15.63 -1.42 -16.45
N HIS A 118 -15.01 -2.14 -17.39
CA HIS A 118 -13.62 -1.95 -17.82
C HIS A 118 -13.27 -0.52 -18.32
N GLU A 119 -14.23 0.24 -18.86
CA GLU A 119 -14.01 1.65 -19.26
C GLU A 119 -13.90 2.59 -18.06
N VAL A 120 -14.64 2.31 -16.98
CA VAL A 120 -14.58 3.06 -15.71
C VAL A 120 -13.21 2.88 -15.06
N VAL A 121 -12.60 1.70 -15.19
CA VAL A 121 -11.27 1.39 -14.63
C VAL A 121 -10.16 2.23 -15.24
N ASN A 122 -10.19 2.43 -16.57
CA ASN A 122 -9.15 3.20 -17.26
C ASN A 122 -9.26 4.70 -16.94
N THR A 123 -10.50 5.17 -16.76
CA THR A 123 -10.80 6.54 -16.33
C THR A 123 -10.41 6.73 -14.85
N MET A 124 -10.76 5.79 -13.96
CA MET A 124 -10.36 5.81 -12.54
C MET A 124 -8.84 5.82 -12.36
N LYS A 125 -8.09 4.99 -13.10
CA LYS A 125 -6.62 4.98 -13.06
C LYS A 125 -6.04 6.36 -13.38
N SER A 126 -6.66 7.11 -14.29
CA SER A 126 -6.20 8.46 -14.64
C SER A 126 -6.38 9.49 -13.52
N HIS A 127 -7.24 9.21 -12.53
CA HIS A 127 -7.53 10.10 -11.39
C HIS A 127 -6.83 9.69 -10.08
N ILE A 128 -6.67 8.38 -9.83
CA ILE A 128 -6.08 7.82 -8.60
C ILE A 128 -4.56 8.04 -8.57
N PHE A 129 -3.88 7.97 -9.72
CA PHE A 129 -2.43 8.14 -9.82
C PHE A 129 -1.93 9.55 -9.48
N PRO A 130 -2.55 10.65 -9.97
CA PRO A 130 -2.20 12.01 -9.55
C PRO A 130 -2.23 12.22 -8.04
N ALA A 131 -3.25 11.67 -7.36
CA ALA A 131 -3.42 11.83 -5.92
C ALA A 131 -2.25 11.22 -5.16
N LEU A 132 -1.86 10.00 -5.53
CA LEU A 132 -0.69 9.34 -4.93
C LEU A 132 0.60 10.10 -5.21
N LEU A 133 0.83 10.57 -6.45
CA LEU A 133 2.06 11.32 -6.77
C LEU A 133 2.19 12.59 -5.93
N VAL A 134 1.11 13.38 -5.83
CA VAL A 134 1.08 14.59 -5.01
C VAL A 134 1.26 14.26 -3.53
N GLY A 135 0.55 13.25 -3.05
CA GLY A 135 0.66 12.75 -1.69
C GLY A 135 2.08 12.34 -1.32
N GLY A 136 2.70 11.49 -2.14
CA GLY A 136 4.06 11.01 -1.93
C GLY A 136 5.09 12.15 -1.91
N ILE A 137 4.99 13.11 -2.84
CA ILE A 137 5.87 14.30 -2.84
C ILE A 137 5.71 15.08 -1.53
N PHE A 138 4.48 15.37 -1.10
CA PHE A 138 4.25 16.07 0.16
C PHE A 138 4.69 15.25 1.37
N SER A 139 4.48 13.95 1.38
CA SER A 139 4.91 13.04 2.45
C SER A 139 6.43 13.04 2.60
N ILE A 140 7.17 13.01 1.48
CA ILE A 140 8.65 13.09 1.47
C ILE A 140 9.13 14.45 1.98
N LEU A 141 8.57 15.55 1.44
CA LEU A 141 8.94 16.91 1.83
C LEU A 141 8.67 17.16 3.31
N LEU A 142 7.47 16.80 3.77
CA LEU A 142 7.05 17.00 5.15
C LEU A 142 7.86 16.12 6.11
N SER A 143 8.21 14.88 5.73
CA SER A 143 9.12 14.02 6.50
C SER A 143 10.49 14.70 6.69
N GLY A 144 11.05 15.29 5.62
CA GLY A 144 12.30 16.05 5.68
C GLY A 144 12.21 17.28 6.59
N VAL A 145 11.13 18.05 6.47
CA VAL A 145 10.89 19.25 7.31
C VAL A 145 10.73 18.87 8.78
N ILE A 146 9.89 17.88 9.07
CA ILE A 146 9.62 17.41 10.42
C ILE A 146 10.90 16.84 11.07
N LYS A 147 11.70 16.07 10.32
CA LYS A 147 13.00 15.59 10.80
C LYS A 147 13.98 16.73 11.11
N LYS A 148 14.02 17.77 10.26
CA LYS A 148 14.90 18.94 10.48
C LYS A 148 14.47 19.77 11.70
N LEU A 149 13.16 19.95 11.89
CA LEU A 149 12.61 20.77 12.99
C LEU A 149 12.66 20.06 14.34
N PHE A 150 12.35 18.76 14.38
CA PHE A 150 12.12 18.03 15.63
C PHE A 150 13.18 16.95 15.90
N GLY A 151 14.15 16.75 15.01
CA GLY A 151 15.16 15.69 15.13
C GLY A 151 16.08 15.79 16.34
N GLN A 152 16.25 16.97 16.94
CA GLN A 152 17.01 17.17 18.19
C GLN A 152 16.13 17.32 19.44
N SER A 153 14.81 17.21 19.30
CA SER A 153 13.88 17.39 20.42
C SER A 153 13.64 16.07 21.17
N GLN A 154 13.10 16.16 22.39
CA GLN A 154 12.63 15.00 23.16
C GLN A 154 11.49 14.22 22.48
N LEU A 155 10.94 14.73 21.36
CA LEU A 155 9.91 14.07 20.57
C LEU A 155 10.50 13.08 19.57
N SER A 156 11.82 13.07 19.37
CA SER A 156 12.52 12.10 18.52
C SER A 156 13.12 10.96 19.33
N GLY A 157 12.89 9.74 18.85
CA GLY A 157 13.59 8.53 19.26
C GLY A 157 14.92 8.30 18.54
N SER A 158 15.40 9.26 17.74
CA SER A 158 16.60 9.14 16.90
C SER A 158 16.60 7.88 16.02
N GLY A 159 15.43 7.54 15.47
CA GLY A 159 15.23 6.34 14.66
C GLY A 159 14.67 5.13 15.39
N LYS A 160 14.41 5.22 16.70
CA LYS A 160 13.64 4.22 17.46
C LYS A 160 12.18 4.63 17.53
N LEU A 161 11.29 3.69 17.21
CA LEU A 161 9.85 3.94 17.26
C LEU A 161 9.26 3.83 18.66
N GLU A 162 9.68 2.83 19.46
CA GLU A 162 9.16 2.59 20.82
C GLU A 162 9.96 3.32 21.90
N THR A 163 9.27 3.93 22.88
CA THR A 163 9.88 4.62 24.02
C THR A 163 10.29 3.66 25.15
N THR A 164 9.68 2.48 25.24
CA THR A 164 9.98 1.49 26.27
C THR A 164 11.13 0.58 25.81
N HIS A 165 12.17 0.44 26.64
CA HIS A 165 13.19 -0.58 26.49
C HIS A 165 12.56 -1.98 26.62
N SER A 166 11.97 -2.48 25.56
CA SER A 166 11.61 -3.90 25.43
C SER A 166 12.90 -4.71 25.22
N SER A 167 13.60 -4.94 26.34
CA SER A 167 14.70 -5.89 26.54
C SER A 167 16.06 -5.60 25.86
N PRO A 168 17.20 -5.74 26.56
CA PRO A 168 18.56 -5.62 26.00
C PRO A 168 18.91 -6.63 24.89
N ASN A 169 18.00 -7.53 24.52
CA ASN A 169 18.21 -8.59 23.53
C ASN A 169 17.59 -8.30 22.16
N GLN A 170 17.00 -7.12 21.95
CA GLN A 170 16.83 -6.59 20.59
C GLN A 170 18.14 -5.93 20.15
N GLN A 171 19.24 -6.70 20.14
CA GLN A 171 20.19 -6.49 19.05
C GLN A 171 19.33 -6.48 17.80
N GLU A 172 19.45 -5.43 17.00
CA GLU A 172 19.33 -5.57 15.56
C GLU A 172 19.96 -6.92 15.22
N LYS A 173 19.14 -7.97 15.05
CA LYS A 173 19.56 -9.09 14.25
C LYS A 173 19.72 -8.42 12.91
N LYS A 174 20.94 -7.92 12.66
CA LYS A 174 21.46 -7.56 11.36
C LYS A 174 20.81 -8.56 10.45
N THR A 175 19.91 -8.06 9.60
CA THR A 175 19.25 -8.79 8.53
C THR A 175 20.18 -9.91 8.18
N GLN A 176 19.84 -11.13 8.60
CA GLN A 176 20.75 -12.27 8.60
C GLN A 176 21.43 -12.22 7.25
N LYS A 177 22.73 -11.87 7.21
CA LYS A 177 23.42 -11.50 5.97
C LYS A 177 23.04 -12.58 4.98
N THR A 178 22.19 -12.23 4.00
CA THR A 178 21.94 -13.11 2.88
C THR A 178 23.34 -13.41 2.36
N PRO A 179 23.76 -14.68 2.31
CA PRO A 179 25.08 -15.01 1.80
C PRO A 179 25.25 -14.28 0.48
N ASP A 180 26.35 -13.54 0.31
CA ASP A 180 26.60 -12.71 -0.87
C ASP A 180 26.66 -13.54 -2.17
N SER A 181 26.64 -14.87 -2.07
CA SER A 181 26.40 -15.79 -3.18
C SER A 181 24.91 -16.11 -3.32
N LEU A 182 24.26 -15.57 -4.37
CA LEU A 182 22.98 -16.09 -4.84
C LEU A 182 23.14 -17.58 -5.20
N ASN A 183 22.67 -18.47 -4.33
CA ASN A 183 22.56 -19.87 -4.68
C ASN A 183 21.37 -20.05 -5.63
N TYR A 184 21.63 -20.41 -6.88
CA TYR A 184 20.61 -20.64 -7.90
C TYR A 184 19.51 -21.59 -7.43
N THR A 185 19.87 -22.64 -6.67
CA THR A 185 18.92 -23.61 -6.14
C THR A 185 17.98 -22.97 -5.12
N GLN A 186 18.48 -22.10 -4.24
CA GLN A 186 17.64 -21.39 -3.26
C GLN A 186 16.72 -20.39 -3.96
N PHE A 187 17.22 -19.70 -4.99
CA PHE A 187 16.41 -18.78 -5.80
C PHE A 187 15.26 -19.51 -6.50
N ILE A 188 15.54 -20.62 -7.20
CA ILE A 188 14.53 -21.42 -7.89
C ILE A 188 13.50 -21.97 -6.89
N THR A 189 13.97 -22.47 -5.74
CA THR A 189 13.09 -22.98 -4.68
C THR A 189 12.16 -21.88 -4.14
N GLY A 190 12.70 -20.68 -3.94
CA GLY A 190 11.93 -19.51 -3.54
C GLY A 190 10.88 -19.12 -4.57
N LEU A 191 11.26 -19.10 -5.86
CA LEU A 191 10.38 -18.76 -6.96
C LEU A 191 9.22 -19.77 -7.09
N VAL A 192 9.51 -21.07 -7.05
CA VAL A 192 8.49 -22.13 -7.06
C VAL A 192 7.56 -21.97 -5.86
N SER A 193 8.10 -21.71 -4.67
CA SER A 193 7.30 -21.53 -3.46
C SER A 193 6.36 -20.31 -3.55
N ILE A 194 6.79 -19.21 -4.16
CA ILE A 194 5.93 -18.03 -4.43
C ILE A 194 4.76 -18.43 -5.32
N PHE A 195 5.01 -19.16 -6.41
CA PHE A 195 3.94 -19.63 -7.30
C PHE A 195 3.00 -20.61 -6.61
N THR A 196 3.53 -21.54 -5.82
CA THR A 196 2.72 -22.49 -5.04
C THR A 196 1.81 -21.74 -4.06
N LEU A 197 2.33 -20.76 -3.32
CA LEU A 197 1.53 -19.96 -2.38
C LEU A 197 0.48 -19.10 -3.10
N TYR A 198 0.81 -18.57 -4.28
CA TYR A 198 -0.15 -17.86 -5.12
C TYR A 198 -1.30 -18.80 -5.54
N ILE A 199 -0.98 -19.93 -6.16
CA ILE A 199 -1.99 -20.91 -6.62
C ILE A 199 -2.83 -21.42 -5.46
N MET A 200 -2.19 -21.75 -4.33
CA MET A 200 -2.88 -22.17 -3.11
C MET A 200 -3.86 -21.11 -2.63
N SER A 201 -3.47 -19.83 -2.65
CA SER A 201 -4.36 -18.73 -2.24
C SER A 201 -5.57 -18.59 -3.18
N VAL A 202 -5.38 -18.74 -4.49
CA VAL A 202 -6.46 -18.73 -5.48
C VAL A 202 -7.40 -19.92 -5.25
N LEU A 203 -6.87 -21.13 -5.09
CA LEU A 203 -7.67 -22.33 -4.84
C LEU A 203 -8.48 -22.22 -3.55
N ILE A 204 -7.89 -21.69 -2.48
CA ILE A 204 -8.61 -21.47 -1.21
C ILE A 204 -9.75 -20.47 -1.44
N LYS A 205 -9.53 -19.38 -2.19
CA LYS A 205 -10.57 -18.40 -2.52
C LYS A 205 -11.71 -19.03 -3.32
N ASP A 206 -11.39 -19.79 -4.35
CA ASP A 206 -12.39 -20.43 -5.22
C ASP A 206 -13.20 -21.47 -4.45
N LEU A 207 -12.53 -22.25 -3.58
CA LEU A 207 -13.19 -23.21 -2.70
C LEU A 207 -14.12 -22.51 -1.69
N LEU A 208 -13.69 -21.40 -1.09
CA LEU A 208 -14.52 -20.61 -0.17
C LEU A 208 -15.74 -20.00 -0.88
N THR A 209 -15.54 -19.55 -2.11
CA THR A 209 -16.61 -19.01 -2.97
C THR A 209 -17.63 -20.07 -3.33
N PHE A 210 -17.18 -21.30 -3.59
CA PHE A 210 -18.04 -22.45 -3.85
C PHE A 210 -18.82 -22.90 -2.61
N ILE A 211 -18.18 -22.95 -1.44
CA ILE A 211 -18.82 -23.39 -0.18
C ILE A 211 -19.79 -22.32 0.35
N PHE A 212 -19.45 -21.04 0.23
CA PHE A 212 -20.26 -19.93 0.74
C PHE A 212 -20.65 -18.96 -0.39
N PRO A 213 -21.55 -19.36 -1.30
CA PRO A 213 -21.97 -18.51 -2.44
C PRO A 213 -22.63 -17.20 -1.98
N THR A 214 -23.31 -17.20 -0.84
CA THR A 214 -23.92 -15.99 -0.25
C THR A 214 -22.87 -15.03 0.33
N ALA A 215 -21.71 -15.55 0.74
CA ALA A 215 -20.58 -14.75 1.23
C ALA A 215 -19.62 -14.32 0.11
N ALA A 216 -19.77 -14.88 -1.09
CA ALA A 216 -18.93 -14.62 -2.25
C ALA A 216 -18.78 -13.12 -2.56
N LYS A 217 -19.86 -12.35 -2.39
CA LYS A 217 -19.88 -10.90 -2.60
C LYS A 217 -18.95 -10.12 -1.66
N TYR A 218 -18.60 -10.69 -0.50
CA TYR A 218 -17.72 -10.07 0.49
C TYR A 218 -16.26 -10.52 0.35
N PHE A 219 -15.95 -11.51 -0.51
CA PHE A 219 -14.57 -11.92 -0.71
C PHE A 219 -13.81 -10.85 -1.49
N PRO A 220 -12.66 -10.40 -0.96
CA PRO A 220 -11.89 -9.35 -1.61
C PRO A 220 -11.24 -9.88 -2.90
N ASP A 221 -10.72 -8.95 -3.70
CA ASP A 221 -9.99 -9.29 -4.91
C ASP A 221 -8.83 -10.27 -4.61
N THR A 222 -8.46 -11.06 -5.61
CA THR A 222 -7.51 -12.17 -5.47
C THR A 222 -6.18 -11.72 -4.87
N ILE A 223 -5.72 -10.49 -5.20
CA ILE A 223 -4.47 -9.95 -4.65
C ILE A 223 -4.58 -9.66 -3.14
N VAL A 224 -5.71 -9.12 -2.69
CA VAL A 224 -5.96 -8.84 -1.27
C VAL A 224 -6.12 -10.15 -0.49
N PHE A 225 -6.76 -11.16 -1.09
CA PHE A 225 -6.91 -12.47 -0.47
C PHE A 225 -5.57 -13.16 -0.23
N ILE A 226 -4.59 -13.01 -1.14
CA ILE A 226 -3.22 -13.53 -0.95
C ILE A 226 -2.60 -12.97 0.34
N VAL A 227 -2.75 -11.68 0.64
CA VAL A 227 -2.24 -11.07 1.88
C VAL A 227 -2.79 -11.80 3.11
N PHE A 228 -4.10 -12.05 3.13
CA PHE A 228 -4.76 -12.73 4.25
C PHE A 228 -4.23 -14.15 4.45
N VAL A 229 -4.16 -14.95 3.38
CA VAL A 229 -3.64 -16.33 3.43
C VAL A 229 -2.19 -16.34 3.90
N VAL A 230 -1.35 -15.48 3.34
CA VAL A 230 0.08 -15.36 3.67
C VAL A 230 0.30 -15.00 5.14
N VAL A 231 -0.47 -14.03 5.66
CA VAL A 231 -0.39 -13.64 7.07
C VAL A 231 -0.81 -14.80 7.98
N LEU A 232 -1.89 -15.52 7.66
CA LEU A 232 -2.30 -16.70 8.43
C LEU A 232 -1.21 -17.78 8.42
N VAL A 233 -0.69 -18.12 7.23
CA VAL A 233 0.40 -19.10 7.07
C VAL A 233 1.60 -18.75 7.94
N LYS A 234 1.96 -17.47 7.99
CA LYS A 234 3.06 -16.94 8.81
C LYS A 234 2.73 -16.99 10.31
N LEU A 235 1.50 -16.67 10.73
CA LEU A 235 1.08 -16.67 12.13
C LEU A 235 1.01 -18.09 12.72
N PHE A 236 0.58 -19.07 11.94
CA PHE A 236 0.56 -20.49 12.31
C PHE A 236 1.94 -21.16 12.16
N ASN A 237 2.95 -20.45 11.64
CA ASN A 237 4.30 -20.97 11.44
C ASN A 237 4.32 -22.27 10.62
N LEU A 238 3.48 -22.34 9.57
CA LEU A 238 3.29 -23.52 8.72
C LEU A 238 4.49 -23.79 7.79
N ILE A 239 5.37 -22.80 7.58
CA ILE A 239 6.50 -22.88 6.67
C ILE A 239 7.81 -22.84 7.45
N SER A 240 8.73 -23.76 7.12
CA SER A 240 10.07 -23.79 7.70
C SER A 240 10.90 -22.55 7.33
N GLN A 241 11.79 -22.14 8.23
CA GLN A 241 12.66 -20.96 8.07
C GLN A 241 13.52 -21.00 6.80
N TYR A 242 13.89 -22.21 6.34
CA TYR A 242 14.61 -22.40 5.08
C TYR A 242 13.82 -21.83 3.89
N TYR A 243 12.56 -22.24 3.72
CA TYR A 243 11.72 -21.78 2.61
C TYR A 243 11.41 -20.29 2.72
N ILE A 244 11.22 -19.75 3.92
CA ILE A 244 11.03 -18.31 4.14
C ILE A 244 12.24 -17.53 3.62
N THR A 245 13.46 -18.02 3.87
CA THR A 245 14.69 -17.38 3.40
C THR A 245 14.77 -17.41 1.86
N CYS A 246 14.50 -18.57 1.26
CA CYS A 246 14.45 -18.72 -0.20
C CYS A 246 13.41 -17.79 -0.86
N ILE A 247 12.20 -17.73 -0.30
CA ILE A 247 11.11 -16.85 -0.78
C ILE A 247 11.51 -15.38 -0.67
N THR A 248 12.09 -14.98 0.47
CA THR A 248 12.52 -13.59 0.70
C THR A 248 13.62 -13.20 -0.28
N GLN A 249 14.56 -14.09 -0.55
CA GLN A 249 15.64 -13.87 -1.52
C GLN A 249 15.11 -13.76 -2.95
N ALA A 250 14.20 -14.65 -3.36
CA ALA A 250 13.58 -14.61 -4.67
C ALA A 250 12.74 -13.33 -4.87
N SER A 251 11.94 -12.94 -3.87
CA SER A 251 11.17 -11.71 -3.87
C SER A 251 12.07 -10.47 -3.94
N LYS A 252 13.17 -10.43 -3.19
CA LYS A 252 14.16 -9.35 -3.25
C LYS A 252 14.80 -9.24 -4.63
N PHE A 253 15.15 -10.37 -5.26
CA PHE A 253 15.68 -10.38 -6.61
C PHE A 253 14.67 -9.83 -7.64
N ILE A 254 13.41 -10.27 -7.56
CA ILE A 254 12.32 -9.79 -8.41
C ILE A 254 12.13 -8.28 -8.22
N THR A 255 12.00 -7.83 -6.98
CA THR A 255 11.76 -6.41 -6.68
C THR A 255 12.92 -5.54 -7.10
N VAL A 256 14.18 -5.92 -6.86
CA VAL A 256 15.33 -5.10 -7.25
C VAL A 256 15.50 -5.02 -8.78
N ASN A 257 15.43 -6.15 -9.49
CA ASN A 257 15.74 -6.18 -10.92
C ASN A 257 14.55 -5.77 -11.81
N PHE A 258 13.32 -6.06 -11.37
CA PHE A 258 12.13 -5.86 -12.19
C PHE A 258 11.32 -4.61 -11.85
N THR A 259 11.68 -3.84 -10.81
CA THR A 259 11.01 -2.56 -10.51
C THR A 259 11.09 -1.60 -11.69
N SER A 260 12.25 -1.49 -12.36
CA SER A 260 12.41 -0.60 -13.53
C SER A 260 11.49 -1.01 -14.68
N ALA A 261 11.39 -2.30 -14.97
CA ALA A 261 10.48 -2.82 -15.99
C ALA A 261 9.01 -2.56 -15.63
N LEU A 262 8.64 -2.77 -14.36
CA LEU A 262 7.30 -2.50 -13.86
C LEU A 262 6.94 -1.00 -14.01
N LEU A 263 7.85 -0.10 -13.65
CA LEU A 263 7.65 1.35 -13.79
C LEU A 263 7.45 1.77 -15.24
N VAL A 264 8.15 1.15 -16.20
CA VAL A 264 7.93 1.41 -17.64
C VAL A 264 6.56 0.92 -18.10
N ILE A 265 6.12 -0.26 -17.66
CA ILE A 265 4.78 -0.80 -18.00
C ILE A 265 3.68 0.09 -17.39
N LEU A 266 3.83 0.50 -16.13
CA LEU A 266 2.90 1.41 -15.47
C LEU A 266 2.88 2.77 -16.18
N GLY A 267 4.04 3.39 -16.40
CA GLY A 267 4.16 4.69 -17.07
C GLY A 267 3.57 4.70 -18.49
N SER A 268 3.76 3.63 -19.26
CA SER A 268 3.20 3.50 -20.62
C SER A 268 1.70 3.22 -20.67
N THR A 269 1.13 2.68 -19.59
CA THR A 269 -0.32 2.43 -19.48
C THR A 269 -1.07 3.68 -18.97
N LEU A 270 -0.35 4.64 -18.39
CA LEU A 270 -0.93 5.85 -17.83
C LEU A 270 -1.08 6.94 -18.89
N GLU A 271 -2.26 7.55 -18.93
CA GLU A 271 -2.51 8.75 -19.71
C GLU A 271 -2.03 9.98 -18.93
N ILE A 272 -0.70 10.20 -18.94
CA ILE A 272 -0.02 11.27 -18.18
C ILE A 272 -0.61 12.65 -18.50
N SER A 273 -1.09 12.88 -19.72
CA SER A 273 -1.73 14.14 -20.12
C SER A 273 -2.99 14.45 -19.31
N LYS A 274 -3.85 13.46 -19.05
CA LYS A 274 -5.04 13.62 -18.21
C LYS A 274 -4.65 13.85 -16.74
N ALA A 275 -3.68 13.10 -16.25
CA ALA A 275 -3.12 13.26 -14.92
C ALA A 275 -2.59 14.69 -14.66
N LEU A 276 -1.94 15.29 -15.66
CA LEU A 276 -1.37 16.65 -15.56
C LEU A 276 -2.43 17.75 -15.46
N VAL A 277 -3.56 17.59 -16.15
CA VAL A 277 -4.69 18.55 -16.05
C VAL A 277 -5.27 18.54 -14.64
N HIS A 278 -5.34 17.38 -13.99
CA HIS A 278 -5.83 17.27 -12.61
C HIS A 278 -4.87 17.92 -11.59
N LEU A 279 -3.57 17.88 -11.85
CA LEU A 279 -2.54 18.54 -11.04
C LEU A 279 -2.64 20.07 -11.07
N GLN A 280 -3.28 20.68 -12.07
CA GLN A 280 -3.45 22.14 -12.12
C GLN A 280 -4.54 22.68 -11.19
N ASN A 281 -5.34 21.80 -10.59
CA ASN A 281 -6.41 22.21 -9.68
C ASN A 281 -5.87 22.46 -8.26
N LEU A 282 -5.80 23.73 -7.87
CA LEU A 282 -5.35 24.15 -6.53
C LEU A 282 -6.14 23.48 -5.41
N LYS A 283 -7.45 23.26 -5.56
CA LYS A 283 -8.28 22.63 -4.54
C LYS A 283 -7.86 21.18 -4.28
N PHE A 284 -7.47 20.47 -5.34
CA PHE A 284 -7.00 19.09 -5.24
C PHE A 284 -5.66 19.00 -4.50
N ILE A 285 -4.70 19.86 -4.85
CA ILE A 285 -3.40 19.94 -4.18
C ILE A 285 -3.58 20.23 -2.68
N ILE A 286 -4.41 21.24 -2.34
CA ILE A 286 -4.69 21.61 -0.95
C ILE A 286 -5.32 20.44 -0.20
N THR A 287 -6.27 19.73 -0.81
CA THR A 287 -6.92 18.57 -0.18
C THR A 287 -5.90 17.46 0.12
N CYS A 288 -5.00 17.15 -0.82
CA CYS A 288 -3.94 16.17 -0.61
C CYS A 288 -2.98 16.60 0.52
N LEU A 289 -2.55 17.87 0.51
CA LEU A 289 -1.66 18.42 1.53
C LEU A 289 -2.29 18.35 2.93
N VAL A 290 -3.55 18.79 3.06
CA VAL A 290 -4.26 18.76 4.34
C VAL A 290 -4.48 17.33 4.82
N CYS A 291 -4.75 16.38 3.92
CA CYS A 291 -4.81 14.96 4.26
C CYS A 291 -3.49 14.47 4.86
N VAL A 292 -2.38 14.67 4.14
CA VAL A 292 -1.04 14.23 4.57
C VAL A 292 -0.68 14.83 5.93
N LEU A 293 -0.89 16.13 6.12
CA LEU A 293 -0.66 16.81 7.40
C LEU A 293 -1.54 16.26 8.53
N SER A 294 -2.83 16.08 8.28
CA SER A 294 -3.79 15.64 9.30
C SER A 294 -3.46 14.23 9.79
N VAL A 295 -3.20 13.29 8.88
CA VAL A 295 -2.82 11.92 9.23
C VAL A 295 -1.49 11.92 9.98
N ALA A 296 -0.49 12.70 9.55
CA ALA A 296 0.80 12.80 10.24
C ALA A 296 0.66 13.35 11.67
N LEU A 297 -0.17 14.36 11.89
CA LEU A 297 -0.41 14.95 13.21
C LEU A 297 -1.13 13.97 14.15
N VAL A 298 -2.16 13.29 13.64
CA VAL A 298 -2.93 12.28 14.40
C VAL A 298 -2.03 11.10 14.76
N ALA A 299 -1.24 10.60 13.82
CA ALA A 299 -0.29 9.52 14.05
C ALA A 299 0.75 9.88 15.12
N GLY A 300 1.29 11.11 15.10
CA GLY A 300 2.21 11.58 16.14
C GLY A 300 1.55 11.72 17.51
N TYR A 301 0.34 12.31 17.56
CA TYR A 301 -0.39 12.54 18.80
C TYR A 301 -0.85 11.25 19.48
N PHE A 302 -1.47 10.33 18.74
CA PHE A 302 -1.89 9.03 19.27
C PHE A 302 -0.71 8.07 19.43
N GLY A 303 0.33 8.20 18.61
CA GLY A 303 1.58 7.45 18.79
C GLY A 303 2.19 7.70 20.16
N LYS A 304 2.22 8.96 20.62
CA LYS A 304 2.66 9.32 21.98
C LYS A 304 1.90 8.56 23.06
N LYS A 305 0.57 8.48 22.93
CA LYS A 305 -0.30 7.81 23.92
C LYS A 305 -0.09 6.29 23.95
N LEU A 306 0.36 5.71 22.85
CA LEU A 306 0.64 4.28 22.73
C LEU A 306 2.08 3.89 23.11
N GLY A 307 2.90 4.85 23.56
CA GLY A 307 4.29 4.64 23.95
C GLY A 307 5.27 4.64 22.77
N TYR A 308 4.93 5.33 21.68
CA TYR A 308 5.83 5.59 20.57
C TYR A 308 6.36 7.03 20.62
N TYR A 309 7.56 7.23 20.06
CA TYR A 309 8.06 8.58 19.86
C TYR A 309 7.19 9.32 18.83
N PRO A 310 6.68 10.52 19.14
CA PRO A 310 5.73 11.24 18.28
C PRO A 310 6.27 11.51 16.88
N LEU A 311 7.58 11.80 16.76
CA LEU A 311 8.22 12.06 15.49
C LEU A 311 8.22 10.82 14.59
N GLU A 312 8.75 9.72 15.12
CA GLU A 312 8.85 8.46 14.41
C GLU A 312 7.45 7.90 14.11
N ALA A 313 6.49 8.02 15.03
CA ALA A 313 5.10 7.62 14.80
C ALA A 313 4.45 8.41 13.67
N SER A 314 4.65 9.73 13.62
CA SER A 314 4.14 10.61 12.55
C SER A 314 4.70 10.21 11.18
N ILE A 315 5.99 9.89 11.12
CA ILE A 315 6.65 9.44 9.88
C ILE A 315 6.16 8.04 9.49
N THR A 316 6.23 7.07 10.40
CA THR A 316 5.99 5.65 10.05
C THR A 316 4.52 5.30 9.87
N ALA A 317 3.63 5.80 10.73
CA ALA A 317 2.21 5.46 10.70
C ALA A 317 1.35 6.53 10.01
N GLY A 318 1.94 7.69 9.67
CA GLY A 318 1.27 8.74 8.92
C GLY A 318 1.84 8.92 7.53
N LEU A 319 3.03 9.52 7.44
CA LEU A 319 3.62 9.91 6.14
C LEU A 319 3.95 8.73 5.24
N CYS A 320 4.49 7.64 5.79
CA CYS A 320 4.78 6.43 5.02
C CYS A 320 3.51 5.70 4.57
N THR A 321 2.39 5.86 5.30
CA THR A 321 1.11 5.25 4.92
C THR A 321 0.41 6.05 3.82
N ASN A 322 0.71 7.35 3.72
CA ASN A 322 0.17 8.28 2.70
C ASN A 322 1.11 8.50 1.50
N SER A 323 2.01 7.55 1.22
CA SER A 323 3.03 7.64 0.16
C SER A 323 3.04 6.42 -0.75
#